data_AF-A0A8X6SNH5-F1
#
_entry.id   AF-A0A8X6SNH5-F1
#
_cell.length_a   1.000
_cell.length_b   1.000
_cell.length_c   1.000
_cell.angle_alpha   90.00
_cell.angle_beta   90.00
_cell.angle_gamma   90.00
#
_symmetry.space_group_name_H-M   'P 1'
#
loop_
_entity.id
_entity.type
_entity.pdbx_description
1 polymer ?
#
loop_
_entity_poly.entity_id
_entity_poly.type
_entity_poly.pdbx_seq_one_letter_code
_entity_poly.pdbx_strand_id
1 'polypeptide(L)'
;MLNFSLTSIENLRKNFANIKEEAIGLAKKWGIIPQFEKKRHRKRQFFDDFYADKKLQDRERLFEANVNVITTQLKNRFESMNGIYKSFSFLSPKYIVSSTNDLLYKEASNLQKVYSLDLSSEFPNQIMSLKAVFSEDLIKLNSIKVLDNFLMIQNKFAAPSLPDVCIAVLLFLTLPVTSAMAERSFSI
;
A
#
# COMPACT_ATOMS: atom_id res chain seq x y z
N MET A 1 -2.10 8.25 -12.19
CA MET A 1 -3.12 7.18 -12.20
C MET A 1 -3.97 7.19 -10.92
N LEU A 2 -3.39 7.15 -9.71
CA LEU A 2 -4.15 7.07 -8.45
C LEU A 2 -5.01 8.31 -8.13
N ASN A 3 -4.49 9.53 -8.37
CA ASN A 3 -5.27 10.76 -8.23
C ASN A 3 -6.48 10.79 -9.18
N PHE A 4 -6.33 10.28 -10.41
CA PHE A 4 -7.43 10.18 -11.36
C PHE A 4 -8.53 9.24 -10.86
N SER A 5 -8.16 8.08 -10.30
CA SER A 5 -9.11 7.13 -9.71
C SER A 5 -9.83 7.72 -8.49
N LEU A 6 -9.12 8.40 -7.59
CA LEU A 6 -9.72 9.07 -6.44
C LEU A 6 -10.70 10.17 -6.88
N THR A 7 -10.29 11.04 -7.80
CA THR A 7 -11.15 12.10 -8.34
C THR A 7 -12.39 11.51 -9.02
N SER A 8 -12.24 10.41 -9.77
CA SER A 8 -13.37 9.72 -10.40
C SER A 8 -14.38 9.20 -9.39
N ILE A 9 -13.90 8.57 -8.30
CA ILE A 9 -14.77 8.03 -7.24
C ILE A 9 -15.43 9.15 -6.43
N GLU A 10 -14.70 10.23 -6.13
CA GLU A 10 -15.24 11.40 -5.46
C GLU A 10 -16.28 12.13 -6.33
N ASN A 11 -16.07 12.20 -7.64
CA ASN A 11 -17.05 12.75 -8.58
C ASN A 11 -18.30 11.88 -8.65
N LEU A 12 -18.17 10.54 -8.67
CA LEU A 12 -19.30 9.61 -8.58
C LEU A 12 -20.12 9.84 -7.31
N ARG A 13 -19.45 10.04 -6.16
CA ARG A 13 -20.12 10.35 -4.90
C ARG A 13 -20.89 11.67 -4.96
N LYS A 14 -20.25 12.73 -5.46
CA LYS A 14 -20.85 14.07 -5.54
C LYS A 14 -22.01 14.14 -6.53
N ASN A 15 -21.92 13.39 -7.63
CA ASN A 15 -22.91 13.38 -8.70
C ASN A 15 -23.98 12.28 -8.54
N PHE A 16 -23.99 11.56 -7.41
CA PHE A 16 -24.88 10.42 -7.21
C PHE A 16 -26.36 10.79 -7.36
N ALA A 17 -26.78 11.95 -6.86
CA ALA A 17 -28.16 12.42 -6.96
C ALA A 17 -28.60 12.57 -8.43
N ASN A 18 -27.78 13.19 -9.27
CA ASN A 18 -28.08 13.37 -10.69
C ASN A 18 -28.11 12.03 -11.44
N ILE A 19 -27.11 11.17 -11.19
CA ILE A 19 -27.06 9.82 -11.78
C ILE A 19 -28.32 9.02 -11.41
N LYS A 20 -28.78 9.14 -10.16
CA LYS A 20 -30.00 8.51 -9.67
C LYS A 20 -31.23 9.08 -10.38
N GLU A 21 -31.34 10.39 -10.52
CA GLU A 21 -32.46 11.03 -11.22
C GLU A 21 -32.54 10.63 -12.70
N GLU A 22 -31.41 10.58 -13.39
CA GLU A 22 -31.32 10.10 -14.78
C GLU A 22 -31.78 8.65 -14.90
N ALA A 23 -31.32 7.77 -14.00
CA ALA A 23 -31.72 6.37 -13.97
C ALA A 23 -33.22 6.20 -13.69
N ILE A 24 -33.78 7.00 -12.76
CA ILE A 24 -35.23 7.03 -12.49
C ILE A 24 -36.01 7.48 -13.72
N GLY A 25 -35.54 8.52 -14.41
CA GLY A 25 -36.15 9.02 -15.64
C GLY A 25 -36.16 7.97 -16.76
N LEU A 26 -35.05 7.25 -16.94
CA LEU A 26 -34.92 6.17 -17.90
C LEU A 26 -35.88 5.00 -17.56
N ALA A 27 -35.91 4.58 -16.30
CA ALA A 27 -36.81 3.51 -15.85
C ALA A 27 -38.28 3.86 -16.11
N LYS A 28 -38.70 5.09 -15.80
CA LYS A 28 -40.06 5.58 -16.09
C LYS A 28 -40.37 5.56 -17.58
N LYS A 29 -39.42 6.00 -18.44
CA LYS A 29 -39.58 5.94 -19.91
C LYS A 29 -39.82 4.52 -20.42
N TRP A 30 -39.26 3.52 -19.75
CA TRP A 30 -39.43 2.11 -20.09
C TRP A 30 -40.61 1.43 -19.37
N GLY A 31 -41.43 2.19 -18.64
CA GLY A 31 -42.57 1.65 -17.89
C GLY A 31 -42.18 0.84 -16.65
N ILE A 32 -40.93 0.95 -16.18
CA ILE A 32 -40.42 0.24 -15.00
C ILE A 32 -40.65 1.11 -13.76
N ILE A 33 -41.17 0.52 -12.69
CA ILE A 33 -41.35 1.19 -11.40
C ILE A 33 -39.96 1.37 -10.74
N PRO A 34 -39.48 2.60 -10.50
CA PRO A 34 -38.14 2.85 -9.99
C PRO A 34 -38.09 2.74 -8.47
N GLN A 35 -38.41 1.57 -7.93
CA GLN A 35 -38.33 1.27 -6.50
C GLN A 35 -37.52 -0.01 -6.27
N PHE A 36 -36.62 0.02 -5.30
CA PHE A 36 -35.91 -1.19 -4.89
C PHE A 36 -36.88 -2.20 -4.27
N GLU A 37 -36.75 -3.48 -4.67
CA GLU A 37 -37.56 -4.56 -4.11
C GLU A 37 -37.36 -4.69 -2.59
N LYS A 38 -38.46 -4.60 -1.84
CA LYS A 38 -38.48 -4.94 -0.40
C LYS A 38 -38.57 -6.46 -0.23
N LYS A 39 -37.44 -7.17 -0.37
CA LYS A 39 -37.42 -8.62 -0.08
C LYS A 39 -37.56 -8.87 1.43
N ARG A 40 -38.54 -9.68 1.83
CA ARG A 40 -38.68 -10.18 3.20
C ARG A 40 -37.47 -11.07 3.53
N HIS A 41 -36.75 -10.74 4.61
CA HIS A 41 -35.70 -11.62 5.11
C HIS A 41 -36.33 -12.91 5.64
N ARG A 42 -35.95 -14.06 5.08
CA ARG A 42 -36.15 -15.34 5.76
C ARG A 42 -35.28 -15.33 7.01
N LYS A 43 -35.86 -15.60 8.19
CA LYS A 43 -35.06 -15.98 9.35
C LYS A 43 -34.23 -17.19 8.91
N ARG A 44 -32.90 -17.06 8.90
CA ARG A 44 -32.06 -18.26 8.86
C ARG A 44 -32.33 -18.97 10.19
N GLN A 45 -32.94 -20.14 10.14
CA GLN A 45 -32.81 -21.09 11.24
C GLN A 45 -31.35 -21.51 11.19
N PHE A 46 -30.53 -21.12 12.15
CA PHE A 46 -29.65 -22.02 12.89
C PHE A 46 -28.94 -21.29 14.02
N PHE A 47 -28.58 -22.09 15.03
CA PHE A 47 -27.81 -21.76 16.22
C PHE A 47 -26.46 -21.09 15.86
N ASP A 48 -25.97 -20.25 16.78
CA ASP A 48 -24.62 -19.63 16.85
C ASP A 48 -24.30 -18.36 16.03
N ASP A 49 -25.28 -17.50 15.77
CA ASP A 49 -25.03 -16.19 15.15
C ASP A 49 -24.65 -15.09 16.17
N PHE A 50 -23.39 -15.06 16.65
CA PHE A 50 -22.79 -13.83 17.21
C PHE A 50 -22.32 -12.85 16.11
N TYR A 51 -22.41 -13.22 14.83
CA TYR A 51 -21.88 -12.46 13.70
C TYR A 51 -22.86 -12.31 12.54
N ALA A 52 -24.13 -12.04 12.84
CA ALA A 52 -25.06 -11.61 11.79
C ALA A 52 -24.76 -10.16 11.39
N ASP A 53 -23.86 -9.97 10.42
CA ASP A 53 -23.64 -8.69 9.74
C ASP A 53 -24.99 -8.14 9.27
N LYS A 54 -25.51 -7.13 9.98
CA LYS A 54 -26.75 -6.46 9.62
C LYS A 54 -26.51 -5.70 8.34
N LYS A 55 -26.82 -6.34 7.20
CA LYS A 55 -26.80 -5.68 5.89
C LYS A 55 -27.66 -4.42 5.96
N LEU A 56 -27.06 -3.27 5.62
CA LEU A 56 -27.79 -2.02 5.40
C LEU A 56 -28.93 -2.30 4.40
N GLN A 57 -30.16 -2.11 4.86
CA GLN A 57 -31.37 -2.39 4.07
C GLN A 57 -31.59 -1.33 2.99
N ASP A 58 -31.14 -0.10 3.26
CA ASP A 58 -31.20 1.01 2.34
C ASP A 58 -30.04 0.92 1.33
N ARG A 59 -30.41 0.69 0.06
CA ARG A 59 -29.47 0.52 -1.06
C ARG A 59 -28.69 1.79 -1.36
N GLU A 60 -29.26 2.96 -1.08
CA GLU A 60 -28.60 4.24 -1.32
C GLU A 60 -27.54 4.49 -0.25
N ARG A 61 -27.89 4.28 1.03
CA ARG A 61 -26.91 4.33 2.13
C ARG A 61 -25.82 3.28 1.97
N LEU A 62 -26.15 2.10 1.45
CA LEU A 62 -25.17 1.07 1.12
C LEU A 62 -24.20 1.55 0.03
N PHE A 63 -24.70 2.19 -1.04
CA PHE A 63 -23.86 2.77 -2.07
C PHE A 63 -22.92 3.83 -1.49
N GLU A 64 -23.45 4.79 -0.73
CA GLU A 64 -22.65 5.83 -0.09
C GLU A 64 -21.58 5.24 0.85
N ALA A 65 -21.97 4.29 1.71
CA ALA A 65 -21.05 3.63 2.62
C ALA A 65 -19.91 2.92 1.86
N ASN A 66 -20.23 2.18 0.80
CA ASN A 66 -19.24 1.49 -0.02
C ASN A 66 -18.28 2.46 -0.71
N VAL A 67 -18.81 3.53 -1.32
CA VAL A 67 -17.98 4.56 -1.96
C VAL A 67 -17.04 5.20 -0.95
N ASN A 68 -17.53 5.51 0.25
CA ASN A 68 -16.73 6.09 1.33
C ASN A 68 -15.63 5.15 1.79
N VAL A 69 -15.96 3.88 2.01
CA VAL A 69 -14.99 2.85 2.40
C VAL A 69 -13.91 2.74 1.33
N ILE A 70 -14.28 2.64 0.06
CA ILE A 70 -13.31 2.55 -1.04
C ILE A 70 -12.41 3.79 -1.07
N THR A 71 -12.98 5.00 -0.97
CA THR A 71 -12.19 6.24 -0.96
C THR A 71 -11.20 6.27 0.21
N THR A 72 -11.67 5.99 1.43
CA THR A 72 -10.82 5.99 2.63
C THR A 72 -9.73 4.92 2.54
N GLN A 73 -10.08 3.71 2.12
CA GLN A 73 -9.12 2.62 1.95
C GLN A 73 -8.05 2.96 0.91
N LEU A 74 -8.44 3.55 -0.23
CA LEU A 74 -7.48 3.97 -1.26
C LEU A 74 -6.56 5.09 -0.77
N LYS A 75 -7.10 6.09 -0.05
CA LYS A 75 -6.30 7.18 0.53
C LYS A 75 -5.30 6.64 1.54
N ASN A 76 -5.77 5.87 2.52
CA ASN A 76 -4.92 5.29 3.56
C ASN A 76 -3.82 4.41 2.95
N ARG A 77 -4.16 3.56 1.97
CA ARG A 77 -3.17 2.70 1.30
C ARG A 77 -2.11 3.52 0.55
N PHE A 78 -2.51 4.59 -0.13
CA PHE A 78 -1.58 5.44 -0.85
C PHE A 78 -0.66 6.20 0.11
N GLU A 79 -1.21 6.78 1.18
CA GLU A 79 -0.44 7.50 2.20
C GLU A 79 0.58 6.59 2.87
N SER A 80 0.16 5.39 3.29
CA SER A 80 1.07 4.39 3.87
C SER A 80 2.17 3.98 2.88
N MET A 81 1.83 3.68 1.63
CA MET A 81 2.81 3.30 0.60
C MET A 81 3.78 4.44 0.28
N ASN A 82 3.29 5.69 0.24
CA ASN A 82 4.11 6.87 0.06
C ASN A 82 5.04 7.11 1.26
N GLY A 83 4.58 6.83 2.48
CA GLY A 83 5.40 6.87 3.70
C GLY A 83 6.56 5.86 3.64
N ILE A 84 6.28 4.62 3.22
CA ILE A 84 7.30 3.59 2.99
C ILE A 84 8.26 4.04 1.90
N TYR A 85 7.75 4.53 0.77
CA TYR A 85 8.58 5.03 -0.32
C TYR A 85 9.53 6.14 0.17
N LYS A 86 9.02 7.14 0.90
CA LYS A 86 9.86 8.21 1.46
C LYS A 86 10.96 7.66 2.38
N SER A 87 10.62 6.71 3.24
CA SER A 87 11.56 6.15 4.22
C SER A 87 12.66 5.30 3.58
N PHE A 88 12.35 4.56 2.52
CA PHE A 88 13.28 3.57 1.92
C PHE A 88 13.81 3.96 0.53
N SER A 89 13.29 5.02 -0.11
CA SER A 89 13.70 5.42 -1.47
C SER A 89 15.20 5.65 -1.61
N PHE A 90 15.86 6.08 -0.55
CA PHE A 90 17.31 6.29 -0.54
C PHE A 90 18.12 5.01 -0.75
N LEU A 91 17.56 3.83 -0.40
CA LEU A 91 18.20 2.53 -0.64
C LEU A 91 18.23 2.13 -2.12
N SER A 92 17.55 2.87 -2.99
CA SER A 92 17.64 2.59 -4.42
C SER A 92 19.08 2.79 -4.91
N PRO A 93 19.67 1.85 -5.68
CA PRO A 93 21.08 1.91 -6.06
C PRO A 93 21.47 3.23 -6.73
N LYS A 94 20.60 3.74 -7.60
CA LYS A 94 20.79 5.04 -8.27
C LYS A 94 20.86 6.20 -7.28
N TYR A 95 20.02 6.20 -6.25
CA TYR A 95 20.01 7.26 -5.24
C TYR A 95 21.26 7.19 -4.36
N ILE A 96 21.70 5.99 -3.97
CA ILE A 96 22.93 5.80 -3.20
C ILE A 96 24.12 6.44 -3.92
N VAL A 97 24.24 6.21 -5.23
CA VAL A 97 25.34 6.76 -6.02
C VAL A 97 25.20 8.28 -6.23
N SER A 98 24.01 8.76 -6.63
CA SER A 98 23.83 10.16 -7.03
C SER A 98 23.75 11.15 -5.87
N SER A 99 23.41 10.69 -4.67
CA SER A 99 23.23 11.57 -3.51
C SER A 99 24.54 12.00 -2.88
N THR A 100 24.56 13.17 -2.25
CA THR A 100 25.72 13.60 -1.45
C THR A 100 25.87 12.73 -0.20
N ASN A 101 27.10 12.62 0.31
CA ASN A 101 27.35 11.81 1.50
C ASN A 101 26.57 12.34 2.71
N ASP A 102 26.50 13.65 2.93
CA ASP A 102 25.75 14.22 4.06
C ASP A 102 24.25 13.89 4.01
N LEU A 103 23.65 13.98 2.82
CA LEU A 103 22.24 13.65 2.61
C LEU A 103 22.00 12.17 2.84
N LEU A 104 22.82 11.31 2.23
CA LEU A 104 22.70 9.86 2.34
C LEU A 104 22.90 9.40 3.80
N TYR A 105 23.85 10.01 4.52
CA TYR A 105 24.08 9.73 5.94
C TYR A 105 22.86 10.07 6.78
N LYS A 106 22.25 11.23 6.52
CA LYS A 106 21.07 11.70 7.22
C LYS A 106 19.88 10.78 6.98
N GLU A 107 19.60 10.39 5.73
CA GLU A 107 18.51 9.48 5.40
C GLU A 107 18.71 8.10 6.03
N ALA A 108 19.93 7.56 5.97
CA ALA A 108 20.26 6.30 6.64
C ALA A 108 20.08 6.41 8.17
N SER A 109 20.52 7.52 8.77
CA SER A 109 20.35 7.79 10.21
C SER A 109 18.88 7.93 10.59
N ASN A 110 18.04 8.51 9.73
CA ASN A 110 16.61 8.61 9.97
C ASN A 110 15.96 7.23 9.97
N LEU A 111 16.31 6.37 9.00
CA LEU A 111 15.79 5.01 8.94
C LEU A 111 16.25 4.17 10.15
N GLN A 112 17.52 4.30 10.54
CA GLN A 112 18.08 3.65 11.73
C GLN A 112 17.30 4.00 13.00
N LYS A 113 16.92 5.28 13.18
CA LYS A 113 16.12 5.70 14.33
C LYS A 113 14.73 5.07 14.35
N VAL A 114 14.09 4.95 13.17
CA VAL A 114 12.76 4.32 13.05
C VAL A 114 12.84 2.82 13.34
N TYR A 115 13.89 2.15 12.85
CA TYR A 115 14.11 0.70 12.99
C TYR A 115 15.26 0.39 13.94
N SER A 116 15.32 1.06 15.09
CA SER A 116 16.46 0.96 16.03
C SER A 116 16.64 -0.41 16.68
N LEU A 117 15.61 -1.26 16.65
CA LEU A 117 15.69 -2.66 17.10
C LEU A 117 16.31 -3.58 16.05
N ASP A 118 16.21 -3.23 14.77
CA ASP A 118 16.67 -4.04 13.64
C ASP A 118 17.98 -3.52 13.03
N LEU A 119 18.23 -2.21 13.12
CA LEU A 119 19.37 -1.51 12.54
C LEU A 119 20.24 -0.90 13.63
N SER A 120 21.51 -1.31 13.65
CA SER A 120 22.51 -0.75 14.57
C SER A 120 22.87 0.70 14.24
N SER A 121 23.54 1.38 15.17
CA SER A 121 24.09 2.73 14.94
C SER A 121 25.12 2.80 13.81
N GLU A 122 25.66 1.65 13.38
CA GLU A 122 26.63 1.56 12.28
C GLU A 122 25.97 1.53 10.90
N PHE A 123 24.64 1.40 10.80
CA PHE A 123 23.94 1.36 9.52
C PHE A 123 24.29 2.53 8.58
N PRO A 124 24.33 3.81 9.03
CA PRO A 124 24.74 4.92 8.16
C PRO A 124 26.18 4.77 7.63
N ASN A 125 27.10 4.25 8.45
CA ASN A 125 28.49 4.01 8.04
C ASN A 125 28.57 2.89 7.01
N GLN A 126 27.82 1.79 7.20
CA GLN A 126 27.76 0.69 6.23
C GLN A 126 27.21 1.14 4.87
N ILE A 127 26.20 2.02 4.85
CA ILE A 127 25.70 2.61 3.59
C ILE A 127 26.79 3.44 2.89
N MET A 128 27.62 4.17 3.64
CA MET A 128 28.78 4.87 3.06
C MET A 128 29.82 3.92 2.51
N SER A 129 30.14 2.84 3.23
CA SER A 129 31.05 1.81 2.77
C SER A 129 30.53 1.13 1.50
N LEU A 130 29.24 0.80 1.45
CA LEU A 130 28.59 0.25 0.26
C LEU A 130 28.77 1.19 -0.94
N LYS A 131 28.47 2.48 -0.77
CA LYS A 131 28.66 3.48 -1.82
C LYS A 131 30.12 3.53 -2.26
N ALA A 132 31.06 3.66 -1.33
CA ALA A 132 32.47 3.81 -1.64
C ALA A 132 33.06 2.60 -2.40
N VAL A 133 32.67 1.38 -2.00
CA VAL A 133 33.22 0.15 -2.57
C VAL A 133 32.55 -0.26 -3.88
N PHE A 134 31.23 -0.06 -3.99
CA PHE A 134 30.44 -0.63 -5.10
C PHE A 134 29.81 0.43 -6.02
N SER A 135 30.24 1.69 -5.99
CA SER A 135 29.64 2.77 -6.81
C SER A 135 29.45 2.39 -8.28
N GLU A 136 30.46 1.82 -8.93
CA GLU A 136 30.39 1.46 -10.35
C GLU A 136 29.37 0.35 -10.65
N ASP A 137 29.21 -0.60 -9.73
CA ASP A 137 28.25 -1.69 -9.87
C ASP A 137 26.83 -1.23 -9.55
N LEU A 138 26.66 -0.40 -8.51
CA LEU A 138 25.37 0.14 -8.11
C LEU A 138 24.70 0.96 -9.22
N ILE A 139 25.45 1.66 -10.07
CA ILE A 139 24.92 2.40 -11.22
C ILE A 139 24.16 1.48 -12.20
N LYS A 140 24.61 0.23 -12.33
CA LYS A 140 24.02 -0.77 -13.24
C LYS A 140 22.73 -1.36 -12.68
N LEU A 141 22.49 -1.21 -11.37
CA LEU A 141 21.33 -1.79 -10.70
C LEU A 141 20.13 -0.85 -10.76
N ASN A 142 18.95 -1.39 -11.04
CA ASN A 142 17.74 -0.60 -11.30
C ASN A 142 16.69 -0.65 -10.18
N SER A 143 16.87 -1.51 -9.16
CA SER A 143 15.89 -1.70 -8.10
C SER A 143 16.52 -2.30 -6.84
N ILE A 144 15.85 -2.12 -5.70
CA ILE A 144 16.26 -2.69 -4.41
C ILE A 144 16.25 -4.23 -4.45
N LYS A 145 15.33 -4.84 -5.21
CA LYS A 145 15.32 -6.31 -5.43
C LYS A 145 16.58 -6.80 -6.13
N VAL A 146 17.11 -6.04 -7.09
CA VAL A 146 18.36 -6.41 -7.76
C VAL A 146 19.56 -6.14 -6.85
N LEU A 147 19.50 -5.13 -5.99
CA LEU A 147 20.49 -4.89 -4.93
C LEU A 147 20.58 -6.06 -3.95
N ASP A 148 19.44 -6.62 -3.53
CA ASP A 148 19.38 -7.82 -2.68
C ASP A 148 20.15 -8.99 -3.32
N ASN A 149 19.83 -9.32 -4.57
CA ASN A 149 20.53 -10.37 -5.31
C ASN A 149 22.04 -10.08 -5.45
N PHE A 150 22.40 -8.81 -5.70
CA PHE A 150 23.80 -8.40 -5.80
C PHE A 150 24.57 -8.63 -4.49
N LEU A 151 23.99 -8.27 -3.34
CA LEU A 151 24.64 -8.39 -2.03
C LEU A 151 24.63 -9.84 -1.51
N MET A 152 23.48 -10.50 -1.57
CA MET A 152 23.27 -11.80 -0.93
C MET A 152 23.78 -12.98 -1.76
N ILE A 153 23.79 -12.85 -3.09
CA ILE A 153 24.12 -13.96 -3.99
C ILE A 153 25.45 -13.69 -4.70
N GLN A 154 25.56 -12.57 -5.41
CA GLN A 154 26.73 -12.28 -6.26
C GLN A 154 27.96 -11.90 -5.42
N ASN A 155 27.78 -11.07 -4.40
CA ASN A 155 28.85 -10.56 -3.53
C ASN A 155 28.67 -11.03 -2.08
N LYS A 156 28.33 -12.31 -1.89
CA LYS A 156 28.10 -12.91 -0.57
C LYS A 156 29.22 -12.70 0.45
N PHE A 157 30.46 -12.48 -0.02
CA PHE A 157 31.61 -12.20 0.84
C PHE A 157 31.52 -10.82 1.51
N ALA A 158 30.77 -9.87 0.94
CA ALA A 158 30.57 -8.53 1.46
C ALA A 158 29.39 -8.45 2.45
N ALA A 159 28.45 -9.40 2.41
CA ALA A 159 27.29 -9.43 3.29
C ALA A 159 27.63 -9.40 4.80
N PRO A 160 28.66 -10.13 5.31
CA PRO A 160 29.07 -10.03 6.71
C PRO A 160 29.59 -8.65 7.11
N SER A 161 30.10 -7.86 6.16
CA SER A 161 30.60 -6.50 6.39
C SER A 161 29.51 -5.44 6.27
N LEU A 162 28.35 -5.80 5.72
CA LEU A 162 27.20 -4.91 5.49
C LEU A 162 25.89 -5.50 6.05
N PRO A 163 25.87 -6.05 7.29
CA PRO A 163 24.72 -6.78 7.81
C PRO A 163 23.47 -5.90 7.95
N ASP A 164 23.62 -4.64 8.37
CA ASP A 164 22.47 -3.73 8.53
C ASP A 164 21.92 -3.27 7.17
N VAL A 165 22.76 -3.17 6.14
CA VAL A 165 22.31 -2.91 4.76
C VAL A 165 21.46 -4.07 4.26
N CYS A 166 21.93 -5.29 4.47
CA CYS A 166 21.22 -6.53 4.17
C CYS A 166 19.86 -6.58 4.90
N ILE A 167 19.83 -6.25 6.19
CA ILE A 167 18.58 -6.17 6.97
C ILE A 167 17.66 -5.09 6.43
N ALA A 168 18.15 -3.88 6.13
CA ALA A 168 17.33 -2.79 5.61
C ALA A 168 16.69 -3.13 4.25
N VAL A 169 17.44 -3.83 3.37
CA VAL A 169 16.94 -4.34 2.09
C VAL A 169 15.85 -5.40 2.33
N LEU A 170 16.07 -6.35 3.25
CA LEU A 170 15.09 -7.36 3.61
C LEU A 170 13.83 -6.76 4.24
N LEU A 171 13.97 -5.79 5.14
CA LEU A 171 12.85 -5.04 5.71
C LEU A 171 12.00 -4.49 4.57
N PHE A 172 12.59 -3.74 3.63
CA PHE A 172 11.86 -3.20 2.50
C PHE A 172 11.14 -4.26 1.65
N LEU A 173 11.80 -5.39 1.36
CA LEU A 173 11.26 -6.45 0.52
C LEU A 173 10.20 -7.32 1.23
N THR A 174 10.19 -7.33 2.56
CA THR A 174 9.25 -8.11 3.38
C THR A 174 8.14 -7.27 4.00
N LEU A 175 8.19 -5.94 3.85
CA LEU A 175 7.08 -5.07 4.20
C LEU A 175 5.81 -5.58 3.47
N PRO A 176 4.72 -5.86 4.21
CA PRO A 176 3.50 -6.35 3.59
C PRO A 176 2.97 -5.30 2.62
N VAL A 177 3.08 -5.59 1.32
CA VAL A 177 2.47 -4.77 0.28
C VAL A 177 0.97 -5.09 0.28
N THR A 178 0.26 -4.40 1.17
CA THR A 178 -1.20 -4.39 1.37
C THR A 178 -1.81 -5.60 2.08
N SER A 179 -2.69 -5.28 3.04
CA SER A 179 -3.54 -6.20 3.83
C SER A 179 -4.57 -7.01 3.03
N ALA A 180 -4.60 -6.89 1.69
CA ALA A 180 -5.58 -7.59 0.86
C ALA A 180 -5.36 -9.11 0.81
N MET A 181 -4.15 -9.61 1.15
CA MET A 181 -3.91 -11.05 1.25
C MET A 181 -4.48 -11.68 2.54
N ALA A 182 -4.72 -10.90 3.60
CA ALA A 182 -5.22 -11.43 4.87
C ALA A 182 -6.75 -11.64 4.90
N GLU A 183 -7.50 -11.06 3.96
CA GLU A 183 -8.95 -11.25 3.87
C GLU A 183 -9.35 -12.57 3.16
N ARG A 184 -8.41 -13.29 2.54
CA ARG A 184 -8.68 -14.62 1.94
C ARG A 184 -8.84 -15.74 2.96
N SER A 185 -8.59 -15.49 4.25
CA SER A 185 -8.73 -16.49 5.31
C SER A 185 -10.16 -16.66 5.83
N PHE A 186 -11.15 -15.89 5.35
CA PHE A 186 -12.55 -16.01 5.78
C PHE A 186 -13.37 -17.05 4.99
N SER A 187 -12.70 -18.02 4.38
CA SER A 187 -13.32 -19.20 3.77
C SER A 187 -12.88 -20.46 4.51
N ILE A 188 -13.21 -20.58 5.80
CA ILE A 188 -13.30 -21.84 6.53
C ILE A 188 -14.60 -21.83 7.32
#